data_AF-A0A4Q8UW88-F1
#
_entry.id   AF-A0A4Q8UW88-F1
#
_cell.length_a   1.000
_cell.length_b   1.000
_cell.length_c   1.000
_cell.angle_alpha   90.00
_cell.angle_beta   90.00
_cell.angle_gamma   90.00
#
_symmetry.space_group_name_H-M   'P 1'
#
loop_
_entity.id
_entity.type
_entity.pdbx_description
1 polymer ?
#
loop_
_entity_poly.entity_id
_entity_poly.type
_entity_poly.pdbx_seq_one_letter_code
_entity_poly.pdbx_strand_id
1 'polypeptide(L)'
;MAPAVFGAARRDGPDVAGGRRMTGPATFITTVSAPHALGYAHRRARVFMFWWMGMVFAIPGAVQAAVLAATGQNPEDGLVLAGLGLGISVVGWLAAIGSRFTRTAPRPAEDVARTELYIRTGPGVAISSVTGMLVIVVVIMVAAPQGTSPEIMPVLAALAVFPMPIAAALLYSGHLHRHRDRLYANWLARR
;
A
#
# COMPACT_ATOMS: atom_id res chain seq x y z
N MET A 1 -42.09 43.66 27.52
CA MET A 1 -41.14 42.57 27.23
C MET A 1 -41.58 41.37 28.05
N ALA A 2 -42.30 40.44 27.42
CA ALA A 2 -42.83 39.22 28.04
C ALA A 2 -42.93 38.16 26.93
N PRO A 3 -42.49 36.91 27.15
CA PRO A 3 -42.91 35.80 26.32
C PRO A 3 -44.07 35.06 27.00
N ALA A 4 -45.16 34.97 26.26
CA ALA A 4 -46.36 34.24 26.62
C ALA A 4 -46.12 32.73 26.57
N VAL A 5 -46.66 32.05 27.59
CA VAL A 5 -46.90 30.62 27.67
C VAL A 5 -48.08 30.29 26.75
N PHE A 6 -47.93 29.33 25.84
CA PHE A 6 -49.07 28.69 25.18
C PHE A 6 -48.84 27.19 25.11
N GLY A 7 -49.78 26.46 25.71
CA GLY A 7 -49.75 25.02 25.90
C GLY A 7 -50.35 24.23 24.73
N ALA A 8 -49.94 22.96 24.74
CA ALA A 8 -50.69 21.74 24.41
C ALA A 8 -51.55 21.69 23.13
N ALA A 9 -51.12 20.81 22.22
CA ALA A 9 -52.04 19.92 21.51
C ALA A 9 -51.40 18.54 21.36
N ARG A 10 -51.73 17.66 22.32
CA ARG A 10 -51.55 16.22 22.29
C ARG A 10 -52.48 15.67 21.20
N ARG A 11 -51.93 14.95 20.21
CA ARG A 11 -52.70 14.03 19.38
C ARG A 11 -52.12 12.65 19.54
N ASP A 12 -52.83 11.85 20.32
CA ASP A 12 -52.69 10.41 20.38
C ASP A 12 -53.14 9.80 19.04
N GLY A 13 -52.34 8.90 18.49
CA GLY A 13 -52.60 8.14 17.26
C GLY A 13 -51.65 6.93 17.21
N PRO A 14 -52.07 5.81 16.62
CA PRO A 14 -52.20 4.55 17.34
C PRO A 14 -50.92 3.73 17.46
N ASP A 15 -50.89 3.01 18.57
CA ASP A 15 -49.98 1.94 18.95
C ASP A 15 -50.02 0.81 17.91
N VAL A 16 -49.04 0.79 17.00
CA VAL A 16 -48.73 -0.39 16.18
C VAL A 16 -47.62 -1.15 16.87
N ALA A 17 -48.06 -2.03 17.77
CA ALA A 17 -47.28 -3.14 18.27
C ALA A 17 -46.67 -3.94 17.11
N GLY A 18 -45.50 -4.53 17.38
CA GLY A 18 -45.09 -5.76 16.69
C GLY A 18 -44.12 -5.57 15.53
N GLY A 19 -43.05 -4.82 15.74
CA GLY A 19 -41.93 -4.75 14.81
C GLY A 19 -40.59 -4.74 15.51
N ARG A 20 -40.39 -5.61 16.51
CA ARG A 20 -39.07 -5.92 17.08
C ARG A 20 -38.22 -6.47 15.93
N ARG A 21 -37.62 -5.57 15.12
CA ARG A 21 -36.57 -5.91 14.17
C ARG A 21 -35.51 -6.60 14.98
N MET A 22 -35.42 -7.91 14.83
CA MET A 22 -34.22 -8.66 15.15
C MET A 22 -33.10 -8.02 14.32
N THR A 23 -32.39 -7.06 14.91
CA THR A 23 -30.99 -6.81 14.59
C THR A 23 -30.26 -8.09 14.96
N GLY A 24 -30.34 -9.06 14.07
CA GLY A 24 -29.78 -10.38 14.28
C GLY A 24 -28.27 -10.31 14.51
N PRO A 25 -27.68 -11.39 15.05
CA PRO A 25 -26.24 -11.50 15.30
C PRO A 25 -25.36 -11.27 14.06
N ALA A 26 -25.93 -11.28 12.84
CA ALA A 26 -25.23 -11.02 11.60
C ALA A 26 -24.62 -9.60 11.53
N THR A 27 -25.32 -8.56 12.00
CA THR A 27 -24.82 -7.18 11.91
C THR A 27 -23.66 -6.91 12.89
N PHE A 28 -23.65 -7.62 14.03
CA PHE A 28 -22.62 -7.51 15.05
C PHE A 28 -21.31 -8.23 14.64
N ILE A 29 -21.43 -9.36 13.93
CA ILE A 29 -20.27 -10.10 13.41
C ILE A 29 -19.55 -9.31 12.29
N THR A 30 -20.28 -8.56 11.47
CA THR A 30 -19.66 -7.73 10.40
C THR A 30 -18.92 -6.51 10.91
N THR A 31 -19.40 -5.85 11.97
CA THR A 31 -18.77 -4.61 12.46
C THR A 31 -17.59 -4.87 13.38
N VAL A 32 -17.61 -5.93 14.20
CA VAL A 32 -16.47 -6.30 15.06
C VAL A 32 -15.34 -6.95 14.26
N SER A 33 -15.64 -7.62 13.14
CA SER A 33 -14.63 -8.24 12.28
C SER A 33 -13.87 -7.24 11.38
N ALA A 34 -14.51 -6.17 10.90
CA ALA A 34 -13.87 -5.23 9.97
C ALA A 34 -12.62 -4.52 10.54
N PRO A 35 -12.61 -4.00 11.79
CA PRO A 35 -11.40 -3.44 12.42
C PRO A 35 -10.27 -4.45 12.60
N HIS A 36 -10.60 -5.71 12.90
CA HIS A 36 -9.63 -6.79 13.06
C HIS A 36 -9.05 -7.26 11.71
N ALA A 37 -9.90 -7.36 10.68
CA ALA A 37 -9.48 -7.64 9.32
C ALA A 37 -8.57 -6.54 8.78
N LEU A 38 -8.88 -5.27 9.08
CA LEU A 38 -8.04 -4.13 8.74
C LEU A 38 -6.69 -4.18 9.49
N GLY A 39 -6.69 -4.50 10.78
CA GLY A 39 -5.47 -4.71 11.56
C GLY A 39 -4.58 -5.83 11.01
N TYR A 40 -5.21 -6.92 10.53
CA TYR A 40 -4.51 -8.02 9.87
C TYR A 40 -3.85 -7.59 8.55
N ALA A 41 -4.57 -6.85 7.71
CA ALA A 41 -4.05 -6.30 6.46
C ALA A 41 -2.86 -5.35 6.72
N HIS A 42 -2.95 -4.45 7.71
CA HIS A 42 -1.87 -3.56 8.11
C HIS A 42 -0.61 -4.33 8.55
N ARG A 43 -0.77 -5.39 9.36
CA ARG A 43 0.35 -6.23 9.78
C ARG A 43 1.03 -6.86 8.56
N ARG A 44 0.28 -7.42 7.62
CA ARG A 44 0.83 -8.01 6.38
C ARG A 44 1.51 -6.98 5.49
N ALA A 45 0.91 -5.79 5.34
CA ALA A 45 1.50 -4.70 4.57
C ALA A 45 2.84 -4.25 5.19
N ARG A 46 2.91 -4.12 6.52
CA ARG A 46 4.15 -3.77 7.23
C ARG A 46 5.23 -4.83 7.05
N VAL A 47 4.88 -6.10 7.22
CA VAL A 47 5.77 -7.24 6.96
C VAL A 47 6.34 -7.20 5.55
N PHE A 48 5.50 -6.87 4.57
CA PHE A 48 5.92 -6.73 3.19
C PHE A 48 6.88 -5.55 3.01
N MET A 49 6.53 -4.36 3.52
CA MET A 49 7.36 -3.17 3.39
C MET A 49 8.76 -3.37 3.98
N PHE A 50 8.88 -4.06 5.11
CA PHE A 50 10.17 -4.28 5.74
C PHE A 50 11.21 -4.91 4.80
N TRP A 51 10.86 -5.96 4.05
CA TRP A 51 11.81 -6.54 3.09
C TRP A 51 11.79 -5.82 1.74
N TRP A 52 10.66 -5.24 1.34
CA TRP A 52 10.51 -4.58 0.05
C TRP A 52 11.31 -3.28 -0.08
N MET A 53 11.62 -2.58 1.02
CA MET A 53 12.41 -1.34 0.98
C MET A 53 13.78 -1.53 0.32
N GLY A 54 14.41 -2.70 0.48
CA GLY A 54 15.66 -3.01 -0.21
C GLY A 54 15.50 -3.14 -1.74
N MET A 55 14.34 -3.55 -2.22
CA MET A 55 14.05 -3.71 -3.66
C MET A 55 13.99 -2.36 -4.38
N VAL A 56 13.74 -1.26 -3.66
CA VAL A 56 13.79 0.11 -4.20
C VAL A 56 15.19 0.46 -4.72
N PHE A 57 16.24 -0.15 -4.16
CA PHE A 57 17.61 -0.01 -4.64
C PHE A 57 18.04 -1.20 -5.51
N ALA A 58 17.62 -2.41 -5.15
CA ALA A 58 18.05 -3.62 -5.85
C ALA A 58 17.63 -3.62 -7.32
N ILE A 59 16.39 -3.22 -7.60
CA ILE A 59 15.83 -3.26 -8.96
C ILE A 59 16.49 -2.20 -9.87
N PRO A 60 16.57 -0.91 -9.49
CA PRO A 60 17.28 0.08 -10.30
C PRO A 60 18.77 -0.25 -10.47
N GLY A 61 19.45 -0.74 -9.42
CA GLY A 61 20.85 -1.16 -9.51
C GLY A 61 21.06 -2.32 -10.48
N ALA A 62 20.18 -3.33 -10.46
CA ALA A 62 20.24 -4.44 -11.40
C ALA A 62 20.03 -3.98 -12.86
N VAL A 63 19.09 -3.04 -13.09
CA VAL A 63 18.88 -2.46 -14.41
C VAL A 63 20.08 -1.63 -14.86
N GLN A 64 20.65 -0.81 -13.97
CA GLN A 64 21.86 -0.06 -14.24
C GLN A 64 23.02 -0.98 -14.62
N ALA A 65 23.26 -2.05 -13.86
CA ALA A 65 24.30 -3.05 -14.14
C ALA A 65 24.08 -3.73 -15.51
N ALA A 66 22.83 -4.07 -15.84
CA ALA A 66 22.49 -4.66 -17.13
C ALA A 66 22.79 -3.70 -18.30
N VAL A 67 22.47 -2.41 -18.14
CA VAL A 67 22.76 -1.40 -19.17
C VAL A 67 24.26 -1.13 -19.28
N LEU A 68 24.99 -1.02 -18.17
CA LEU A 68 26.45 -0.90 -18.15
C LEU A 68 27.12 -2.06 -18.89
N ALA A 69 26.69 -3.30 -18.60
CA ALA A 69 27.20 -4.48 -19.28
C ALA A 69 26.87 -4.46 -20.78
N ALA A 70 25.67 -4.02 -21.15
CA ALA A 70 25.25 -3.93 -22.55
C ALA A 70 25.99 -2.84 -23.35
N THR A 71 26.45 -1.76 -22.69
CA THR A 71 27.22 -0.69 -23.33
C THR A 71 28.74 -0.94 -23.31
N GLY A 72 29.18 -2.10 -22.81
CA GLY A 72 30.60 -2.45 -22.70
C GLY A 72 31.35 -1.72 -21.58
N GLN A 73 30.61 -1.14 -20.62
CA GLN A 73 31.16 -0.46 -19.44
C GLN A 73 31.26 -1.43 -18.26
N ASN A 74 31.98 -1.02 -17.20
CA ASN A 74 32.10 -1.82 -15.98
C ASN A 74 30.74 -1.84 -15.23
N PRO A 75 30.11 -3.01 -15.03
CA PRO A 75 28.82 -3.11 -14.33
C PRO A 75 28.92 -3.01 -12.80
N GLU A 76 30.13 -2.90 -12.25
CA GLU A 76 30.40 -2.92 -10.80
C GLU A 76 29.55 -1.94 -10.00
N ASP A 77 29.41 -0.69 -10.47
CA ASP A 77 28.60 0.33 -9.77
C ASP A 77 27.13 -0.10 -9.61
N GLY A 78 26.54 -0.64 -10.68
CA GLY A 78 25.17 -1.14 -10.65
C GLY A 78 25.03 -2.38 -9.76
N LEU A 79 26.03 -3.27 -9.77
CA LEU A 79 26.05 -4.47 -8.93
C LEU A 79 26.22 -4.13 -7.45
N VAL A 80 27.03 -3.12 -7.10
CA VAL A 80 27.18 -2.62 -5.73
C VAL A 80 25.84 -2.09 -5.22
N LEU A 81 25.15 -1.27 -6.03
CA LEU A 81 23.82 -0.76 -5.66
C LEU A 81 22.80 -1.90 -5.53
N ALA A 82 22.83 -2.87 -6.45
CA ALA A 82 21.96 -4.03 -6.40
C ALA A 82 22.19 -4.86 -5.13
N GLY A 83 23.46 -5.14 -4.82
CA GLY A 83 23.91 -5.89 -3.65
C GLY A 83 23.54 -5.20 -2.34
N LEU A 84 23.71 -3.88 -2.25
CA LEU A 84 23.27 -3.08 -1.11
C LEU A 84 21.75 -3.18 -0.91
N GLY A 85 20.97 -3.06 -1.99
CA GLY A 85 19.52 -3.22 -1.93
C GLY A 85 19.10 -4.62 -1.45
N LEU A 86 19.74 -5.67 -1.96
CA LEU A 86 19.50 -7.04 -1.51
C LEU A 86 19.88 -7.24 -0.05
N GLY A 87 21.02 -6.70 0.40
CA GLY A 87 21.44 -6.74 1.80
C GLY A 87 20.42 -6.09 2.73
N ILE A 88 19.96 -4.89 2.40
CA ILE A 88 18.88 -4.20 3.15
C ILE A 88 17.60 -5.05 3.15
N SER A 89 17.24 -5.66 2.01
CA SER A 89 16.06 -6.50 1.89
C SER A 89 16.13 -7.72 2.81
N VAL A 90 17.28 -8.38 2.89
CA VAL A 90 17.53 -9.51 3.80
C VAL A 90 17.41 -9.07 5.25
N VAL A 91 18.04 -7.94 5.63
CA VAL A 91 17.94 -7.39 6.99
C VAL A 91 16.49 -7.07 7.35
N GLY A 92 15.76 -6.41 6.45
CA GLY A 92 14.34 -6.11 6.64
C GLY A 92 13.47 -7.36 6.75
N TRP A 93 13.76 -8.39 5.94
CA TRP A 93 13.10 -9.68 6.03
C TRP A 93 13.33 -10.33 7.40
N LEU A 94 14.56 -10.32 7.89
CA LEU A 94 14.94 -10.87 9.20
C LEU A 94 14.27 -10.10 10.34
N ALA A 95 14.26 -8.76 10.28
CA ALA A 95 13.57 -7.92 11.25
C ALA A 95 12.06 -8.22 11.31
N ALA A 96 11.45 -8.63 10.20
CA ALA A 96 10.05 -8.97 10.12
C ALA A 96 9.72 -10.43 10.53
N ILE A 97 10.71 -11.27 10.86
CA ILE A 97 10.51 -12.72 11.04
C ILE A 97 9.50 -13.05 12.15
N GLY A 98 9.63 -12.43 13.33
CA GLY A 98 8.70 -12.65 14.44
C GLY A 98 7.28 -12.20 14.08
N SER A 99 7.15 -11.09 13.37
CA SER A 99 5.86 -10.57 12.90
C SER A 99 5.24 -11.40 11.76
N ARG A 100 5.98 -12.30 11.11
CA ARG A 100 5.44 -13.25 10.12
C ARG A 100 4.82 -14.47 10.77
N PHE A 101 5.49 -15.02 11.78
CA PHE A 101 5.10 -16.28 12.41
C PHE A 101 4.18 -16.12 13.62
N THR A 102 3.97 -14.90 14.13
CA THR A 102 3.06 -14.73 15.27
C THR A 102 1.61 -15.10 14.94
N ARG A 103 1.00 -15.89 15.84
CA ARG A 103 -0.43 -16.24 15.85
C ARG A 103 -1.27 -15.29 16.71
N THR A 104 -0.67 -14.25 17.28
CA THR A 104 -1.37 -13.26 18.09
C THR A 104 -2.45 -12.56 17.27
N ALA A 105 -3.62 -12.33 17.90
CA ALA A 105 -4.73 -11.63 17.27
C ALA A 105 -4.29 -10.22 16.81
N PRO A 106 -4.71 -9.78 15.61
CA PRO A 106 -4.40 -8.44 15.13
C PRO A 106 -5.06 -7.39 16.03
N ARG A 107 -4.35 -6.29 16.31
CA ARG A 107 -4.96 -5.14 16.99
C ARG A 107 -6.03 -4.53 16.08
N PRO A 108 -7.22 -4.20 16.60
CA PRO A 108 -8.23 -3.51 15.81
C PRO A 108 -7.68 -2.16 15.33
N ALA A 109 -7.99 -1.80 14.09
CA ALA A 109 -7.62 -0.51 13.51
C ALA A 109 -8.88 0.33 13.30
N GLU A 110 -8.87 1.56 13.82
CA GLU A 110 -10.02 2.48 13.80
C GLU A 110 -10.05 3.36 12.53
N ASP A 111 -8.91 3.50 11.84
CA ASP A 111 -8.72 4.35 10.66
C ASP A 111 -9.25 3.72 9.34
N VAL A 112 -10.48 3.24 9.35
CA VAL A 112 -11.12 2.61 8.18
C VAL A 112 -11.27 3.63 7.04
N ALA A 113 -11.72 4.85 7.35
CA ALA A 113 -11.96 5.90 6.35
C ALA A 113 -10.65 6.34 5.64
N ARG A 114 -9.55 6.47 6.39
CA ARG A 114 -8.23 6.81 5.82
C ARG A 114 -7.70 5.71 4.92
N THR A 115 -7.90 4.45 5.33
CA THR A 115 -7.50 3.29 4.52
C THR A 115 -8.27 3.24 3.20
N GLU A 116 -9.58 3.52 3.24
CA GLU A 116 -10.41 3.52 2.03
C GLU A 116 -9.97 4.60 1.03
N LEU A 117 -9.65 5.80 1.54
CA LEU A 117 -9.08 6.86 0.71
C LEU A 117 -7.75 6.43 0.07
N TYR A 118 -6.87 5.77 0.82
CA TYR A 118 -5.61 5.25 0.30
C TYR A 118 -5.82 4.20 -0.79
N ILE A 119 -6.76 3.26 -0.62
CA ILE A 119 -7.08 2.24 -1.62
C ILE A 119 -7.55 2.89 -2.93
N ARG A 120 -8.38 3.93 -2.83
CA ARG A 120 -8.94 4.63 -3.99
C ARG A 120 -7.88 5.47 -4.72
N THR A 121 -7.04 6.18 -3.97
CA THR A 121 -6.05 7.11 -4.55
C THR A 121 -4.74 6.43 -4.94
N GLY A 122 -4.38 5.32 -4.30
CA GLY A 122 -3.11 4.61 -4.47
C GLY A 122 -2.76 4.25 -5.92
N PRO A 123 -3.66 3.66 -6.72
CA PRO A 123 -3.39 3.35 -8.12
C PRO A 123 -3.11 4.61 -8.96
N GLY A 124 -3.86 5.69 -8.73
CA GLY A 124 -3.63 6.97 -9.42
C GLY A 124 -2.26 7.55 -9.11
N VAL A 125 -1.86 7.53 -7.84
CA VAL A 125 -0.52 7.96 -7.41
C VAL A 125 0.56 7.10 -8.07
N ALA A 126 0.45 5.77 -8.00
CA ALA A 126 1.41 4.85 -8.60
C ALA A 126 1.59 5.10 -10.11
N ILE A 127 0.50 5.24 -10.86
CA ILE A 127 0.53 5.53 -12.30
C ILE A 127 1.16 6.89 -12.53
N SER A 128 0.72 7.94 -11.82
CA SER A 128 1.23 9.30 -11.99
C SER A 128 2.73 9.41 -11.72
N SER A 129 3.24 8.72 -10.69
CA SER A 129 4.68 8.69 -10.38
C SER A 129 5.50 8.01 -11.46
N VAL A 130 5.04 6.86 -11.98
CA VAL A 130 5.72 6.16 -13.08
C VAL A 130 5.69 7.00 -14.35
N THR A 131 4.51 7.47 -14.76
CA THR A 131 4.36 8.30 -15.96
C THR A 131 5.17 9.58 -15.87
N GLY A 132 5.12 10.29 -14.74
CA GLY A 132 5.88 11.51 -14.53
C GLY A 132 7.39 11.29 -14.66
N MET A 133 7.91 10.21 -14.08
CA MET A 133 9.33 9.88 -14.19
C MET A 133 9.72 9.52 -15.63
N LEU A 134 8.91 8.74 -16.34
CA LEU A 134 9.18 8.42 -17.74
C LEU A 134 9.18 9.67 -18.63
N VAL A 135 8.25 10.60 -18.40
CA VAL A 135 8.24 11.89 -19.10
C VAL A 135 9.54 12.67 -18.82
N ILE A 136 10.00 12.73 -17.57
CA ILE A 136 11.26 13.38 -17.21
C ILE A 136 12.43 12.74 -17.97
N VAL A 137 12.52 11.41 -17.97
CA VAL A 137 13.59 10.68 -18.68
C VAL A 137 13.56 10.99 -20.18
N VAL A 138 12.39 10.96 -20.82
CA VAL A 138 12.24 11.28 -22.26
C VAL A 138 12.65 12.73 -22.54
N VAL A 139 12.24 13.68 -21.69
CA VAL A 139 12.64 15.09 -21.82
C VAL A 139 14.15 15.23 -21.74
N ILE A 140 14.81 14.55 -20.80
CA ILE A 140 16.28 14.57 -20.69
C ILE A 140 16.93 13.99 -21.95
N MET A 141 16.43 12.85 -22.44
CA MET A 141 16.99 12.21 -23.65
C MET A 141 16.89 13.10 -24.89
N VAL A 142 15.81 13.86 -25.03
CA VAL A 142 15.57 14.71 -26.21
C VAL A 142 16.24 16.09 -26.07
N ALA A 143 16.26 16.66 -24.88
CA ALA A 143 16.73 18.04 -24.67
C ALA A 143 18.25 18.11 -24.41
N ALA A 144 18.88 17.05 -23.92
CA ALA A 144 20.31 17.06 -23.63
C ALA A 144 21.13 16.53 -24.82
N PRO A 145 22.20 17.23 -25.25
CA PRO A 145 23.06 16.77 -26.35
C PRO A 145 23.80 15.46 -26.04
N GLN A 146 23.88 15.08 -24.76
CA GLN A 146 24.44 13.80 -24.30
C GLN A 146 23.36 12.82 -23.83
N GLY A 147 22.07 13.10 -24.05
CA GLY A 147 20.95 12.30 -23.54
C GLY A 147 20.93 10.85 -24.01
N THR A 148 21.65 10.53 -25.08
CA THR A 148 21.84 9.18 -25.61
C THR A 148 23.30 8.71 -25.54
N SER A 149 24.16 9.39 -24.78
CA SER A 149 25.53 8.96 -24.62
C SER A 149 25.58 7.65 -23.81
N PRO A 150 26.48 6.71 -24.15
CA PRO A 150 26.63 5.47 -23.40
C PRO A 150 26.91 5.67 -21.90
N GLU A 151 27.50 6.82 -21.54
CA GLU A 151 27.84 7.20 -20.17
C GLU A 151 26.59 7.59 -19.33
N ILE A 152 25.58 8.18 -19.97
CA ILE A 152 24.37 8.69 -19.28
C ILE A 152 23.23 7.65 -19.31
N MET A 153 23.21 6.77 -20.31
CA MET A 153 22.18 5.73 -20.46
C MET A 153 21.93 4.86 -19.21
N PRO A 154 22.95 4.38 -18.47
CA PRO A 154 22.73 3.59 -17.26
C PRO A 154 21.97 4.36 -16.16
N VAL A 155 22.29 5.64 -16.00
CA VAL A 155 21.66 6.51 -15.00
C VAL A 155 20.20 6.77 -15.38
N LEU A 156 19.92 7.02 -16.66
CA LEU A 156 18.55 7.20 -17.15
C LEU A 156 17.71 5.93 -17.04
N ALA A 157 18.29 4.76 -17.29
CA ALA A 157 17.61 3.48 -17.12
C ALA A 157 17.29 3.21 -15.64
N ALA A 158 18.23 3.46 -14.73
CA ALA A 158 18.00 3.37 -13.29
C ALA A 158 16.86 4.32 -12.86
N LEU A 159 16.88 5.56 -13.34
CA LEU A 159 15.87 6.58 -13.04
C LEU A 159 14.49 6.18 -13.56
N ALA A 160 14.40 5.65 -14.78
CA ALA A 160 13.15 5.18 -15.38
C ALA A 160 12.51 4.03 -14.58
N VAL A 161 13.33 3.17 -13.98
CA VAL A 161 12.86 1.99 -13.23
C VAL A 161 12.65 2.29 -11.74
N PHE A 162 13.29 3.32 -11.19
CA PHE A 162 13.15 3.75 -9.80
C PHE A 162 11.70 3.84 -9.25
N PRO A 163 10.69 4.36 -9.97
CA PRO A 163 9.33 4.42 -9.44
C PRO A 163 8.63 3.06 -9.42
N MET A 164 9.11 2.04 -10.15
CA MET A 164 8.44 0.75 -10.29
C MET A 164 8.33 -0.02 -8.97
N PRO A 165 9.40 -0.17 -8.15
CA PRO A 165 9.29 -0.78 -6.82
C PRO A 165 8.30 -0.04 -5.93
N ILE A 166 8.27 1.29 -5.97
CA ILE A 166 7.36 2.12 -5.17
C ILE A 166 5.90 1.88 -5.61
N ALA A 167 5.64 1.93 -6.91
CA ALA A 167 4.34 1.66 -7.50
C ALA A 167 3.84 0.25 -7.13
N ALA A 168 4.70 -0.76 -7.27
CA ALA A 168 4.40 -2.13 -6.86
C ALA A 168 4.06 -2.23 -5.37
N ALA A 169 4.79 -1.52 -4.51
CA ALA A 169 4.52 -1.45 -3.08
C ALA A 169 3.13 -0.87 -2.76
N LEU A 170 2.78 0.24 -3.43
CA LEU A 170 1.47 0.89 -3.27
C LEU A 170 0.34 -0.01 -3.76
N LEU A 171 0.49 -0.62 -4.93
CA LEU A 171 -0.51 -1.50 -5.54
C LEU A 171 -0.71 -2.77 -4.72
N TYR A 172 0.37 -3.38 -4.24
CA TYR A 172 0.31 -4.58 -3.40
C TYR A 172 -0.34 -4.26 -2.03
N SER A 173 0.02 -3.13 -1.43
CA SER A 173 -0.63 -2.66 -0.20
C SER A 173 -2.11 -2.43 -0.43
N GLY A 174 -2.50 -1.74 -1.50
CA GLY A 174 -3.91 -1.54 -1.86
C GLY A 174 -4.64 -2.87 -2.10
N HIS A 175 -4.00 -3.86 -2.72
CA HIS A 175 -4.55 -5.19 -2.91
C HIS A 175 -4.83 -5.91 -1.58
N LEU A 176 -3.89 -5.85 -0.63
CA LEU A 176 -4.05 -6.44 0.70
C LEU A 176 -5.23 -5.84 1.46
N HIS A 177 -5.43 -4.52 1.37
CA HIS A 177 -6.53 -3.85 2.07
C HIS A 177 -7.87 -4.10 1.39
N ARG A 178 -7.93 -4.19 0.04
CA ARG A 178 -9.15 -4.57 -0.69
C ARG A 178 -9.64 -5.97 -0.35
N HIS A 179 -8.73 -6.91 -0.12
CA HIS A 179 -9.06 -8.31 0.18
C HIS A 179 -8.95 -8.65 1.67
N ARG A 180 -8.99 -7.64 2.55
CA ARG A 180 -8.74 -7.81 4.00
C ARG A 180 -9.66 -8.85 4.64
N ASP A 181 -10.95 -8.85 4.28
CA ASP A 181 -11.95 -9.72 4.90
C ASP A 181 -11.71 -11.19 4.53
N ARG A 182 -11.48 -11.46 3.23
CA ARG A 182 -11.13 -12.80 2.73
C ARG A 182 -9.84 -13.31 3.34
N LEU A 183 -8.81 -12.45 3.43
CA LEU A 183 -7.52 -12.82 4.00
C LEU A 183 -7.62 -13.11 5.50
N TYR A 184 -8.40 -12.34 6.24
CA TYR A 184 -8.63 -12.52 7.66
C TYR A 184 -9.48 -13.77 7.96
N ALA A 185 -10.55 -14.01 7.20
CA ALA A 185 -11.37 -15.22 7.31
C ALA A 185 -10.52 -16.49 7.07
N ASN A 186 -9.69 -16.49 6.03
CA ASN A 186 -8.76 -17.60 5.75
C ASN A 186 -7.68 -17.77 6.82
N TRP A 187 -7.33 -16.72 7.56
CA TRP A 187 -6.41 -16.81 8.67
C TRP A 187 -7.09 -17.41 9.90
N LEU A 188 -8.32 -17.00 10.21
CA LEU A 188 -9.13 -17.59 11.29
C LEU A 188 -9.38 -19.08 11.06
N ALA A 189 -9.70 -19.49 9.83
CA ALA A 189 -9.92 -20.90 9.50
C ALA A 189 -8.68 -21.79 9.61
N ARG A 190 -7.48 -21.20 9.63
CA ARG A 190 -6.19 -21.92 9.74
C ARG A 190 -5.58 -21.86 11.15
N ARG A 191 -6.20 -21.12 12.07
CA ARG A 191 -5.80 -21.02 13.46
C ARG A 191 -6.44 -22.13 14.27
#